data_AF-A0A6I5ZT76-F1
#
_entry.id   AF-A0A6I5ZT76-F1
#
_cell.length_a   1.000
_cell.length_b   1.000
_cell.length_c   1.000
_cell.angle_alpha   90.00
_cell.angle_beta   90.00
_cell.angle_gamma   90.00
#
_symmetry.space_group_name_H-M   'P 1'
#
loop_
_entity.id
_entity.type
_entity.pdbx_description
1 polymer ?
#
loop_
_entity_poly.entity_id
_entity_poly.type
_entity_poly.pdbx_seq_one_letter_code
_entity_poly.pdbx_strand_id
1 'polypeptide(L)'
;MGSSVLTELGNILTGSFLNAFAEFCRLEFKPTVPAFAFDMLGAVLSSAFLEGGYFSDRALVIETRFYSESVTISGHFFLIPENAALEKILQSLGLQLD
;
A
#
# COMPACT_ATOMS: atom_id res chain seq x y z
N MET A 1 15.71 -11.98 -14.63
CA MET A 1 16.56 -11.09 -13.82
C MET A 1 15.81 -9.82 -13.37
N GLY A 2 15.01 -9.18 -14.24
CA GLY A 2 14.25 -7.98 -13.86
C GLY A 2 13.22 -8.18 -12.74
N SER A 3 12.48 -9.30 -12.72
CA SER A 3 11.43 -9.54 -11.70
C SER A 3 11.98 -9.61 -10.28
N SER A 4 13.08 -10.32 -10.05
CA SER A 4 13.70 -10.42 -8.71
C SER A 4 14.19 -9.07 -8.19
N VAL A 5 14.82 -8.25 -9.06
CA VAL A 5 15.24 -6.89 -8.70
C VAL A 5 14.05 -6.00 -8.38
N LEU A 6 12.95 -6.11 -9.15
CA LEU A 6 11.71 -5.38 -8.88
C LEU A 6 11.05 -5.83 -7.58
N THR A 7 11.07 -7.12 -7.26
CA THR A 7 10.58 -7.65 -5.98
C THR A 7 11.38 -7.09 -4.81
N GLU A 8 12.72 -7.10 -4.90
CA GLU A 8 13.58 -6.54 -3.84
C GLU A 8 13.38 -5.03 -3.69
N LEU A 9 13.32 -4.30 -4.80
CA LEU A 9 12.99 -2.87 -4.78
C LEU A 9 11.62 -2.62 -4.15
N GLY A 10 10.61 -3.42 -4.52
CA GLY A 10 9.27 -3.36 -3.93
C GLY A 10 9.29 -3.64 -2.43
N ASN A 11 10.08 -4.61 -1.98
CA ASN A 11 10.27 -4.93 -0.57
C ASN A 11 10.89 -3.76 0.20
N ILE A 12 11.95 -3.14 -0.32
CA ILE A 12 12.60 -1.97 0.27
C ILE A 12 11.61 -0.79 0.34
N LEU A 13 10.98 -0.44 -0.78
CA LEU A 13 10.07 0.71 -0.85
C LEU A 13 8.85 0.54 0.06
N THR A 14 8.22 -0.65 0.04
CA THR A 14 7.04 -0.94 0.86
C THR A 14 7.42 -1.03 2.33
N GLY A 15 8.59 -1.59 2.67
CA GLY A 15 9.09 -1.64 4.03
C GLY A 15 9.38 -0.25 4.61
N SER A 16 10.08 0.60 3.85
CA SER A 16 10.31 2.00 4.25
C SER A 16 9.01 2.78 4.41
N PHE A 17 8.07 2.61 3.47
CA PHE A 17 6.75 3.24 3.55
C PHE A 17 5.97 2.76 4.78
N LEU A 18 5.84 1.45 4.98
CA LEU A 18 5.09 0.89 6.10
C LEU A 18 5.69 1.28 7.44
N ASN A 19 7.01 1.35 7.57
CA ASN A 19 7.67 1.81 8.79
C ASN A 19 7.31 3.26 9.11
N ALA A 20 7.41 4.17 8.14
CA ALA A 20 7.05 5.56 8.33
C ALA A 20 5.55 5.74 8.62
N PHE A 21 4.71 4.98 7.91
CA PHE A 21 3.25 5.01 8.10
C PHE A 21 2.85 4.44 9.47
N ALA A 22 3.50 3.38 9.93
CA ALA A 22 3.34 2.79 11.25
C ALA A 22 3.68 3.79 12.36
N GLU A 23 4.81 4.49 12.24
CA GLU A 23 5.22 5.54 13.17
C GLU A 23 4.22 6.70 13.19
N PHE A 24 3.77 7.13 12.00
CA PHE A 24 2.82 8.22 11.86
C PHE A 24 1.45 7.90 12.47
N CYS A 25 0.95 6.68 12.25
CA CYS A 25 -0.30 6.19 12.84
C CYS A 25 -0.14 5.72 14.30
N ARG A 26 1.10 5.56 14.79
CA ARG A 26 1.40 4.87 16.06
C ARG A 26 0.74 3.48 16.15
N LEU A 27 0.70 2.78 15.03
CA LEU A 27 0.14 1.43 14.89
C LEU A 27 1.24 0.45 14.48
N GLU A 28 1.12 -0.81 14.87
CA GLU A 28 2.04 -1.87 14.43
C GLU A 28 1.50 -2.53 13.16
N PHE A 29 2.30 -2.54 12.08
CA PHE A 29 2.01 -3.26 10.84
C PHE A 29 3.00 -4.42 10.70
N LYS A 30 2.49 -5.63 10.46
CA LYS A 30 3.31 -6.84 10.26
C LYS A 30 3.18 -7.31 8.81
N PRO A 31 4.06 -6.83 7.90
CA PRO A 31 3.99 -7.25 6.51
C PRO A 31 4.46 -8.71 6.35
N THR A 32 3.87 -9.38 5.36
CA THR A 32 4.41 -10.63 4.80
C THR A 32 5.36 -10.31 3.64
N VAL A 33 6.02 -11.32 3.09
CA VAL A 33 6.83 -11.15 1.88
C VAL A 33 5.95 -10.65 0.73
N PRO A 34 6.40 -9.64 -0.04
CA PRO A 34 5.60 -9.07 -1.11
C PRO A 34 5.46 -10.03 -2.30
N ALA A 35 4.26 -10.08 -2.87
CA ALA A 35 4.02 -10.70 -4.17
C ALA A 35 4.26 -9.69 -5.29
N PHE A 36 4.73 -10.17 -6.45
CA PHE A 36 4.92 -9.35 -7.65
C PHE A 36 3.95 -9.78 -8.74
N ALA A 37 3.23 -8.80 -9.30
CA ALA A 37 2.36 -8.98 -10.46
C ALA A 37 2.56 -7.81 -11.43
N PHE A 38 2.42 -8.08 -12.72
CA PHE A 38 2.51 -7.08 -13.77
C PHE A 38 1.43 -7.34 -14.82
N ASP A 39 0.40 -6.49 -14.81
CA ASP A 39 -0.74 -6.55 -15.73
C ASP A 39 -1.44 -5.17 -15.75
N MET A 40 -2.53 -5.04 -16.50
CA MET A 40 -3.46 -3.93 -16.38
C MET A 40 -3.92 -3.80 -14.92
N LEU A 41 -3.98 -2.58 -14.40
CA LEU A 41 -4.29 -2.30 -12.99
C LEU A 41 -5.56 -3.03 -12.51
N GLY A 42 -6.62 -3.01 -13.31
CA GLY A 42 -7.88 -3.69 -12.98
C GLY A 42 -7.73 -5.21 -12.81
N ALA A 43 -6.88 -5.86 -13.61
CA ALA A 43 -6.63 -7.30 -13.50
C ALA A 43 -5.85 -7.63 -12.21
N VAL A 44 -4.81 -6.84 -11.89
CA VAL A 44 -4.02 -7.00 -10.65
C VAL A 44 -4.90 -6.81 -9.41
N LEU A 45 -5.67 -5.71 -9.36
CA LEU A 45 -6.55 -5.43 -8.22
C LEU A 45 -7.66 -6.47 -8.07
N SER A 46 -8.31 -6.87 -9.18
CA SER A 46 -9.36 -7.90 -9.12
C SER A 46 -8.83 -9.23 -8.58
N SER A 47 -7.63 -9.63 -9.03
CA SER A 47 -6.99 -10.86 -8.55
C SER A 47 -6.65 -10.77 -7.06
N ALA A 48 -6.06 -9.65 -6.63
CA ALA A 48 -5.72 -9.41 -5.22
C ALA A 48 -6.95 -9.37 -4.30
N PHE A 49 -8.08 -8.80 -4.76
CA PHE A 49 -9.31 -8.72 -3.96
C PHE A 49 -9.99 -10.07 -3.84
N LEU A 50 -10.05 -10.82 -4.94
CA LEU A 50 -10.59 -12.17 -4.94
C LEU A 50 -9.78 -13.10 -4.01
N GLU A 51 -8.45 -13.04 -4.08
CA GLU A 51 -7.56 -13.87 -3.26
C GLU A 51 -7.60 -13.47 -1.78
N GLY A 52 -7.62 -12.16 -1.51
CA GLY A 52 -7.67 -11.64 -0.14
C GLY A 52 -9.05 -11.70 0.52
N GLY A 53 -10.10 -12.08 -0.21
CA GLY A 53 -11.47 -12.07 0.28
C GLY A 53 -11.94 -10.68 0.72
N TYR A 54 -11.37 -9.62 0.13
CA TYR A 54 -11.66 -8.24 0.51
C TYR A 54 -12.97 -7.77 -0.15
N PHE A 55 -13.95 -7.44 0.69
CA PHE A 55 -15.23 -6.88 0.28
C PHE A 55 -15.47 -5.53 0.98
N SER A 56 -14.47 -4.64 0.91
CA SER A 56 -14.61 -3.28 1.43
C SER A 56 -15.00 -2.32 0.31
N ASP A 57 -15.99 -1.46 0.58
CA ASP A 57 -16.35 -0.35 -0.32
C ASP A 57 -15.40 0.86 -0.18
N ARG A 58 -14.44 0.78 0.75
CA ARG A 58 -13.51 1.87 1.08
C ARG A 58 -12.07 1.40 0.96
N ALA A 59 -11.27 2.23 0.29
CA ALA A 59 -9.83 2.06 0.16
C ALA A 59 -9.13 3.38 0.50
N LEU A 60 -7.97 3.27 1.15
CA LEU A 60 -7.06 4.39 1.34
C LEU A 60 -6.05 4.39 0.19
N VAL A 61 -6.06 5.44 -0.61
CA VAL A 61 -5.12 5.61 -1.73
C VAL A 61 -4.14 6.73 -1.38
N ILE A 62 -2.85 6.41 -1.42
CA ILE A 62 -1.77 7.33 -1.08
C ILE A 62 -0.92 7.54 -2.33
N GLU A 63 -1.06 8.69 -2.99
CA GLU A 63 -0.19 9.08 -4.09
C GLU A 63 1.24 9.31 -3.57
N THR A 64 2.21 8.69 -4.20
CA THR A 64 3.63 8.79 -3.86
C THR A 64 4.41 9.28 -5.06
N ARG A 65 5.24 10.31 -4.86
CA ARG A 65 6.09 10.87 -5.92
C ARG A 65 7.55 10.77 -5.51
N PHE A 66 8.30 10.00 -6.27
CA PHE A 66 9.76 9.93 -6.18
C PHE A 66 10.35 10.94 -7.16
N TYR A 67 11.27 11.76 -6.71
CA TYR A 67 11.90 12.80 -7.52
C TYR A 67 13.42 12.73 -7.40
N SER A 68 14.07 12.95 -8.53
CA SER A 68 15.51 13.14 -8.73
C SER A 68 15.69 14.31 -9.70
N GLU A 69 16.90 14.85 -9.83
CA GLU A 69 17.18 16.01 -10.69
C GLU A 69 16.70 15.84 -12.14
N SER A 70 16.71 14.61 -12.65
CA SER A 70 16.36 14.30 -14.04
C SER A 70 15.09 13.45 -14.23
N VAL A 71 14.55 12.87 -13.16
CA VAL A 71 13.47 11.88 -13.25
C VAL A 71 12.46 12.08 -12.12
N THR A 72 11.18 12.05 -12.48
CA THR A 72 10.08 11.96 -11.52
C THR A 72 9.29 10.68 -11.81
N ILE A 73 9.08 9.87 -10.78
CA ILE A 73 8.26 8.67 -10.83
C ILE A 73 7.06 8.89 -9.92
N SER A 74 5.86 8.73 -10.45
CA SER A 74 4.63 8.75 -9.67
C SER A 74 4.13 7.32 -9.47
N GLY A 75 3.66 7.02 -8.27
CA GLY A 75 3.13 5.74 -7.87
C GLY A 75 2.01 5.92 -6.85
N HIS A 76 1.37 4.82 -6.49
CA HIS A 76 0.29 4.81 -5.51
C HIS A 76 0.45 3.62 -4.57
N PHE A 77 0.23 3.85 -3.28
CA PHE A 77 -0.04 2.77 -2.33
C PHE A 77 -1.56 2.64 -2.17
N PHE A 78 -2.05 1.42 -2.33
CA PHE A 78 -3.44 1.06 -2.08
C PHE A 78 -3.50 0.26 -0.78
N LEU A 79 -4.15 0.81 0.23
CA LEU A 79 -4.47 0.11 1.47
C LEU A 79 -5.97 -0.19 1.49
N ILE A 80 -6.31 -1.46 1.66
CA ILE A 80 -7.70 -1.94 1.69
C ILE A 80 -7.91 -2.69 3.00
N PRO A 81 -7.93 -1.96 4.13
CA PRO A 81 -8.20 -2.55 5.42
C PRO A 81 -9.68 -2.92 5.55
N GLU A 82 -9.98 -3.83 6.48
CA GLU A 82 -11.34 -3.98 7.00
C GLU A 82 -11.82 -2.66 7.62
N ASN A 83 -13.14 -2.43 7.63
CA ASN A 83 -13.73 -1.19 8.16
C ASN A 83 -13.22 -0.82 9.57
N ALA A 84 -13.13 -1.80 10.48
CA ALA A 84 -12.64 -1.58 11.84
C ALA A 84 -11.15 -1.19 11.89
N ALA A 85 -10.33 -1.67 10.95
CA ALA A 85 -8.93 -1.27 10.84
C ALA A 85 -8.78 0.10 10.16
N LEU A 86 -9.61 0.40 9.14
CA LEU A 86 -9.66 1.72 8.51
C LEU A 86 -9.97 2.81 9.53
N GLU A 87 -10.98 2.59 10.37
CA GLU A 87 -11.40 3.54 11.39
C GLU A 87 -10.26 3.83 12.38
N LYS A 88 -9.55 2.79 12.85
CA LYS A 88 -8.37 2.96 13.72
C LYS A 88 -7.26 3.76 13.05
N ILE A 89 -6.97 3.49 11.78
CA ILE A 89 -5.97 4.23 11.01
C ILE A 89 -6.38 5.69 10.92
N LEU A 90 -7.61 6.00 10.50
CA LEU A 90 -8.07 7.38 10.35
C LEU A 90 -8.12 8.14 11.68
N GLN A 91 -8.60 7.51 12.76
CA GLN A 91 -8.58 8.09 14.10
C GLN A 91 -7.15 8.44 14.56
N SER A 92 -6.17 7.58 14.26
CA SER A 92 -4.76 7.85 14.59
C SER A 92 -4.18 9.05 13.83
N LEU A 93 -4.75 9.36 12.66
CA LEU A 93 -4.41 10.52 11.85
C LEU A 93 -5.21 11.78 12.25
N GLY A 94 -6.04 11.70 13.29
CA GLY A 94 -6.91 12.80 13.72
C GLY A 94 -8.13 13.02 12.83
N LEU A 95 -8.50 12.03 12.03
CA LEU A 95 -9.67 12.06 11.15
C LEU A 95 -10.81 11.22 11.74
N GLN A 96 -12.05 11.63 11.54
CA GLN A 96 -13.25 10.87 11.88
C GLN A 96 -13.97 10.50 10.59
N LEU A 97 -14.46 9.27 10.53
CA LEU A 97 -15.41 8.86 9.50
C LEU A 97 -16.80 9.32 9.95
N ASP A 98 -17.51 10.03 9.07
CA ASP A 98 -18.92 10.38 9.25
C ASP A 98 -19.82 9.12 9.25
#